data_AF-A0AAP0FYF5-F1
#
_entry.id   AF-A0AAP0FYF5-F1
#
_cell.length_a   1.000
_cell.length_b   1.000
_cell.length_c   1.000
_cell.angle_alpha   90.00
_cell.angle_beta   90.00
_cell.angle_gamma   90.00
#
_symmetry.space_group_name_H-M   'P 1'
#
loop_
_entity.id
_entity.type
_entity.pdbx_description
1 polymer ?
#
loop_
_entity_poly.entity_id
_entity_poly.type
_entity_poly.pdbx_seq_one_letter_code
_entity_poly.pdbx_strand_id
1 'polypeptide(L)'
;MQPDCNLVLYQLNPKKPIMNSNTQGKGTNCVLKLDTDDNLVIRNEWLNIMWQSGTARTIGSYVLLLQRNGKVVIYGTPIWNSGTKFTAAAVLITLSHFVTGGAALNHLLSGDTLNTGQSISEGRRSLVMQPDCNLVLYQLNPKKPIWYTQTNGKGTNCVAKLETDGSLVVRDQRLNIVWTSGTGKRIGNYVLLLQWDGNMVIYGEPIWSRPGT
;
A
#
# COMPACT_ATOMS: atom_id res chain seq x y z
N MET A 1 -6.32 -17.11 -3.32
CA MET A 1 -7.56 -17.72 -3.81
C MET A 1 -7.26 -19.14 -4.23
N GLN A 2 -8.04 -20.12 -3.78
CA GLN A 2 -7.88 -21.52 -4.17
C GLN A 2 -8.75 -21.87 -5.40
N PRO A 3 -8.44 -22.95 -6.15
CA PRO A 3 -9.22 -23.35 -7.32
C PRO A 3 -10.68 -23.72 -7.02
N ASP A 4 -10.98 -24.13 -5.78
CA ASP A 4 -12.32 -24.45 -5.28
C ASP A 4 -13.14 -23.21 -4.88
N CYS A 5 -12.68 -22.02 -5.30
CA CYS A 5 -13.22 -20.71 -4.97
C CYS A 5 -13.04 -20.25 -3.52
N ASN A 6 -12.38 -21.03 -2.67
CA ASN A 6 -12.16 -20.63 -1.29
C ASN A 6 -11.00 -19.63 -1.17
N LEU A 7 -11.28 -18.46 -0.59
CA LEU A 7 -10.22 -17.57 -0.12
C LEU A 7 -9.74 -18.07 1.25
N VAL A 8 -8.45 -18.37 1.36
CA VAL A 8 -7.81 -18.78 2.62
C VAL A 8 -6.57 -17.92 2.85
N LEU A 9 -6.46 -17.38 4.06
CA LEU A 9 -5.24 -16.72 4.54
C LEU A 9 -4.45 -17.72 5.37
N TYR A 10 -3.15 -17.84 5.08
CA TYR A 10 -2.24 -18.74 5.79
C TYR A 10 -1.23 -17.93 6.58
N GLN A 11 -1.02 -18.29 7.84
CA GLN A 11 0.24 -18.03 8.51
C GLN A 11 1.28 -18.98 7.92
N LEU A 12 2.46 -18.45 7.59
CA LEU A 12 3.59 -19.26 7.13
C LEU A 12 4.49 -19.54 8.34
N ASN A 13 4.94 -20.79 8.47
CA ASN A 13 5.85 -21.28 9.53
C ASN A 13 5.27 -21.23 10.96
N PRO A 14 4.51 -22.29 11.37
CA PRO A 14 4.04 -23.39 10.55
C PRO A 14 2.94 -22.94 9.59
N LYS A 15 2.81 -23.61 8.43
CA LYS A 15 1.72 -23.32 7.49
C LYS A 15 0.39 -23.68 8.14
N LYS A 16 -0.37 -22.68 8.57
CA LYS A 16 -1.66 -22.86 9.24
C LYS A 16 -2.71 -21.91 8.64
N PRO A 17 -3.91 -22.40 8.27
CA PRO A 17 -4.99 -21.51 7.86
C PRO A 17 -5.46 -20.68 9.06
N ILE A 18 -5.52 -19.36 8.89
CA ILE A 18 -5.97 -18.40 9.92
C ILE A 18 -7.29 -17.72 9.56
N MET A 19 -7.68 -17.75 8.30
CA MET A 19 -8.98 -17.26 7.83
C MET A 19 -9.40 -18.05 6.61
N ASN A 20 -10.69 -18.31 6.46
CA ASN A 20 -11.26 -18.77 5.21
C ASN A 20 -12.61 -18.10 4.92
N SER A 21 -13.01 -18.09 3.65
CA SER A 21 -14.29 -17.50 3.22
C SER A 21 -15.49 -18.46 3.28
N ASN A 22 -15.27 -19.75 3.57
CA ASN A 22 -16.29 -20.80 3.49
C ASN A 22 -17.07 -20.81 2.15
N THR A 23 -16.36 -20.63 1.04
CA THR A 23 -16.92 -20.64 -0.32
C THR A 23 -16.48 -21.83 -1.16
N GLN A 24 -15.81 -22.81 -0.52
CA GLN A 24 -15.38 -24.05 -1.15
C GLN A 24 -16.54 -24.71 -1.93
N GLY A 25 -16.31 -24.97 -3.21
CA GLY A 25 -17.26 -25.67 -4.08
C GLY A 25 -18.47 -24.85 -4.52
N LYS A 26 -18.55 -23.57 -4.16
CA LYS A 26 -19.68 -22.70 -4.59
C LYS A 26 -19.59 -22.29 -6.06
N GLY A 27 -18.44 -22.48 -6.72
CA GLY A 27 -18.24 -22.19 -8.14
C GLY A 27 -16.89 -22.67 -8.65
N THR A 28 -16.54 -22.24 -9.87
CA THR A 28 -15.25 -22.47 -10.54
C THR A 28 -14.68 -21.12 -10.99
N ASN A 29 -13.35 -21.07 -11.20
CA ASN A 29 -12.67 -19.90 -11.77
C ASN A 29 -12.93 -18.59 -11.00
N CYS A 30 -12.94 -18.66 -9.67
CA CYS A 30 -13.24 -17.48 -8.86
C CYS A 30 -12.07 -16.51 -8.71
N VAL A 31 -12.41 -15.23 -8.71
CA VAL A 31 -11.51 -14.11 -8.47
C VAL A 31 -11.94 -13.33 -7.24
N LEU A 32 -10.95 -12.85 -6.49
CA LEU A 32 -11.17 -11.91 -5.39
C LEU A 32 -10.98 -10.49 -5.95
N LYS A 33 -11.98 -9.63 -5.80
CA LYS A 33 -11.92 -8.25 -6.28
C LYS A 33 -12.47 -7.30 -5.22
N LEU A 34 -11.79 -6.17 -5.05
CA LEU A 34 -12.33 -5.03 -4.31
C LEU A 34 -13.07 -4.13 -5.30
N ASP A 35 -14.39 -4.05 -5.19
CA ASP A 35 -15.24 -3.23 -6.06
C ASP A 35 -15.19 -1.74 -5.64
N THR A 36 -15.61 -0.84 -6.54
CA THR A 36 -15.56 0.63 -6.32
C THR A 36 -16.52 1.10 -5.24
N ASP A 37 -17.67 0.45 -5.17
CA ASP A 37 -18.20 -0.26 -4.02
C ASP A 37 -17.71 -0.08 -2.58
N ASP A 38 -16.42 -0.31 -2.38
CA ASP A 38 -15.82 -0.71 -1.10
C ASP A 38 -16.06 -2.18 -0.66
N ASN A 39 -16.84 -2.97 -1.40
CA ASN A 39 -16.98 -4.40 -1.13
C ASN A 39 -15.78 -5.22 -1.63
N LEU A 40 -15.27 -6.11 -0.78
CA LEU A 40 -14.43 -7.22 -1.20
C LEU A 40 -15.33 -8.39 -1.60
N VAL A 41 -15.32 -8.75 -2.89
CA VAL A 41 -16.22 -9.73 -3.48
C VAL A 41 -15.44 -10.90 -4.09
N ILE A 42 -15.93 -12.11 -3.85
CA ILE A 42 -15.53 -13.30 -4.58
C ILE A 42 -16.54 -13.53 -5.69
N ARG A 43 -16.11 -13.43 -6.95
CA ARG A 43 -16.96 -13.68 -8.13
C ARG A 43 -16.40 -14.83 -8.95
N ASN A 44 -17.26 -15.60 -9.59
CA ASN A 44 -16.84 -16.57 -10.60
C ASN A 44 -16.75 -15.92 -11.99
N GLU A 45 -16.38 -16.72 -13.00
CA GLU A 45 -16.25 -16.29 -14.40
C GLU A 45 -17.53 -15.73 -15.01
N TRP A 46 -18.70 -16.13 -14.48
CA TRP A 46 -20.00 -15.62 -14.89
C TRP A 46 -20.48 -14.42 -14.05
N LEU A 47 -19.59 -13.81 -13.26
CA LEU A 47 -19.87 -12.66 -12.37
C LEU A 47 -20.79 -12.94 -11.18
N ASN A 48 -21.18 -14.20 -10.94
CA ASN A 48 -21.99 -14.58 -9.77
C ASN A 48 -21.18 -14.37 -8.49
N ILE A 49 -21.81 -13.80 -7.47
CA ILE A 49 -21.18 -13.50 -6.18
C ILE A 49 -21.22 -14.74 -5.28
N MET A 50 -20.04 -15.27 -4.94
CA MET A 50 -19.90 -16.39 -4.01
C MET A 50 -19.86 -15.93 -2.55
N TRP A 51 -19.29 -14.74 -2.34
CA TRP A 51 -19.18 -14.09 -1.04
C TRP A 51 -18.88 -12.59 -1.21
N GLN A 52 -19.30 -11.78 -0.26
CA GLN A 52 -18.98 -10.36 -0.17
C GLN A 52 -18.80 -9.93 1.28
N SER A 53 -17.99 -8.89 1.51
CA SER A 53 -17.75 -8.32 2.85
C SER A 53 -18.97 -7.62 3.45
N GLY A 54 -19.92 -7.18 2.61
CA GLY A 54 -21.11 -6.43 3.05
C GLY A 54 -20.76 -5.03 3.56
N THR A 55 -19.67 -4.46 3.06
CA THR A 55 -19.15 -3.16 3.49
C THR A 55 -19.69 -1.99 2.68
N ALA A 56 -20.32 -2.24 1.52
CA ALA A 56 -20.77 -1.22 0.57
C ALA A 56 -21.44 -0.03 1.24
N ARG A 57 -20.69 1.05 1.36
CA ARG A 57 -21.18 2.33 1.90
C ARG A 57 -21.01 3.45 0.90
N THR A 58 -19.86 3.48 0.23
CA THR A 58 -19.47 4.64 -0.58
C THR A 58 -18.73 4.23 -1.84
N ILE A 59 -18.98 4.94 -2.94
CA ILE A 59 -18.21 4.76 -4.17
C ILE A 59 -16.88 5.51 -4.01
N GLY A 60 -15.77 4.82 -4.28
CA GLY A 60 -14.44 5.36 -4.10
C GLY A 60 -13.33 4.48 -4.64
N SER A 61 -12.09 4.85 -4.33
CA SER A 61 -10.89 4.07 -4.62
C SER A 61 -10.32 3.54 -3.31
N TYR A 62 -10.31 2.23 -3.15
CA TYR A 62 -9.92 1.58 -1.90
C TYR A 62 -8.67 0.73 -2.10
N VAL A 63 -7.99 0.41 -0.99
CA VAL A 63 -6.91 -0.58 -1.03
C VAL A 63 -7.05 -1.59 0.10
N LEU A 64 -6.94 -2.86 -0.27
CA LEU A 64 -6.85 -3.98 0.65
C LEU A 64 -5.37 -4.25 0.97
N LEU A 65 -5.02 -4.20 2.26
CA LEU A 65 -3.68 -4.49 2.74
C LEU A 65 -3.69 -5.65 3.74
N LEU A 66 -2.85 -6.64 3.51
CA LEU A 66 -2.48 -7.64 4.52
C LEU A 66 -1.28 -7.10 5.30
N GLN A 67 -1.50 -6.73 6.55
CA GLN A 67 -0.48 -6.23 7.46
C GLN A 67 0.38 -7.37 8.02
N ARG A 68 1.60 -7.05 8.48
CA ARG A 68 2.53 -8.02 9.09
C ARG A 68 1.97 -8.73 10.32
N ASN A 69 1.07 -8.08 11.06
CA ASN A 69 0.38 -8.64 12.22
C ASN A 69 -0.77 -9.60 11.82
N GLY A 70 -0.92 -9.93 10.53
CA GLY A 70 -1.97 -10.81 10.01
C GLY A 70 -3.32 -10.14 9.81
N LYS A 71 -3.48 -8.84 10.15
CA LYS A 71 -4.72 -8.11 9.90
C LYS A 71 -4.92 -7.87 8.41
N VAL A 72 -6.14 -8.10 7.95
CA VAL A 72 -6.58 -7.71 6.62
C VAL A 72 -7.40 -6.44 6.77
N VAL A 73 -6.96 -5.36 6.12
CA VAL A 73 -7.52 -4.02 6.30
C VAL A 73 -7.88 -3.44 4.94
N ILE A 74 -9.07 -2.82 4.84
CA ILE A 74 -9.46 -2.02 3.68
C ILE A 74 -9.36 -0.55 4.08
N TYR A 75 -8.46 0.18 3.44
CA TYR A 75 -8.31 1.62 3.63
C TYR A 75 -9.24 2.40 2.70
N GLY A 76 -9.80 3.49 3.24
CA GLY A 76 -10.72 4.41 2.55
C GLY A 76 -10.06 5.22 1.43
N THR A 77 -10.82 6.10 0.80
CA THR A 77 -10.40 6.88 -0.39
C THR A 77 -9.05 7.59 -0.24
N PRO A 78 -8.29 7.78 -1.34
CA PRO A 78 -7.03 8.50 -1.31
C PRO A 78 -7.22 9.96 -0.85
N ILE A 79 -6.34 10.41 0.04
CA ILE A 79 -6.30 11.80 0.52
C ILE A 79 -5.15 12.60 -0.11
N TRP A 80 -4.19 11.91 -0.72
CA TRP A 80 -3.03 12.50 -1.39
C TRP A 80 -2.44 11.53 -2.41
N ASN A 81 -1.81 12.07 -3.46
CA ASN A 81 -0.97 11.29 -4.37
C ASN A 81 0.18 12.12 -4.93
N SER A 82 1.26 11.45 -5.33
CA SER A 82 2.47 12.08 -5.90
C SER A 82 2.30 12.55 -7.35
N GLY A 83 1.22 12.18 -8.04
CA GLY A 83 1.02 12.46 -9.46
C GLY A 83 1.98 11.70 -10.38
N THR A 84 2.68 10.68 -9.88
CA THR A 84 3.70 9.92 -10.63
C THR A 84 3.17 8.66 -11.31
N LYS A 85 1.84 8.52 -11.35
CA LYS A 85 1.18 7.40 -12.02
C LYS A 85 1.61 7.36 -13.49
N PHE A 86 2.19 6.25 -13.92
CA PHE A 86 2.47 6.08 -15.34
C PHE A 86 1.22 5.57 -16.07
N THR A 87 0.94 6.16 -17.23
CA THR A 87 0.03 5.59 -18.21
C THR A 87 0.85 4.71 -19.14
N ALA A 88 0.61 3.40 -19.09
CA ALA A 88 1.24 2.51 -20.06
C ALA A 88 0.56 2.71 -21.42
N ALA A 89 1.27 3.28 -22.40
CA ALA A 89 1.01 2.93 -23.80
C ALA A 89 1.47 1.47 -23.96
N ALA A 90 0.56 0.57 -24.31
CA ALA A 90 0.76 -0.89 -24.40
C ALA A 90 2.23 -1.35 -24.50
N VAL A 91 2.83 -1.71 -23.35
CA VAL A 91 4.14 -2.36 -23.30
C VAL A 91 3.90 -3.83 -22.98
N LEU A 92 4.31 -4.72 -23.90
CA LEU A 92 4.42 -6.15 -23.65
C LEU A 92 5.42 -6.36 -22.50
N ILE A 93 4.91 -6.74 -21.32
CA ILE A 93 5.74 -7.11 -20.18
C ILE A 93 6.05 -8.60 -20.29
N THR A 94 7.27 -8.94 -20.73
CA THR A 94 7.81 -10.27 -20.47
C THR A 94 8.15 -10.36 -18.97
N LEU A 95 7.46 -11.24 -18.24
CA LEU A 95 7.69 -11.48 -16.82
C LEU A 95 9.02 -12.22 -16.60
N SER A 96 10.13 -11.48 -16.51
CA SER A 96 11.36 -12.02 -15.92
C SER A 96 11.25 -11.91 -14.39
N HIS A 97 10.96 -13.03 -13.75
CA HIS A 97 10.92 -13.14 -12.29
C HIS A 97 12.36 -13.05 -11.73
N PHE A 98 12.76 -11.88 -11.26
CA PHE A 98 13.87 -11.77 -10.33
C PHE A 98 13.29 -11.74 -8.92
N VAL A 99 13.27 -12.91 -8.27
CA VAL A 99 13.11 -13.00 -6.83
C VAL A 99 14.50 -12.88 -6.23
N THR A 100 14.86 -11.69 -5.74
CA THR A 100 16.08 -11.50 -4.95
C THR A 100 15.78 -10.66 -3.73
N GLY A 101 16.06 -11.22 -2.55
CA GLY A 101 16.25 -10.49 -1.29
C GLY A 101 14.97 -10.13 -0.55
N GLY A 102 14.98 -10.26 0.78
CA GLY A 102 13.82 -10.14 1.66
C GLY A 102 12.91 -8.96 1.31
N ALA A 103 11.59 -9.22 1.29
CA ALA A 103 10.59 -8.27 0.82
C ALA A 103 10.77 -6.90 1.48
N ALA A 104 11.30 -5.94 0.73
CA ALA A 104 11.28 -4.55 1.13
C ALA A 104 9.82 -4.16 1.33
N LEU A 105 9.54 -3.40 2.39
CA LEU A 105 8.21 -2.82 2.56
C LEU A 105 7.89 -1.94 1.35
N ASN A 106 6.65 -1.98 0.89
CA ASN A 106 6.14 -1.08 -0.15
C ASN A 106 5.16 -0.04 0.43
N HIS A 107 5.01 -0.01 1.76
CA HIS A 107 4.08 0.87 2.45
C HIS A 107 4.62 1.33 3.81
N LEU A 108 4.03 2.41 4.31
CA LEU A 108 4.16 2.89 5.69
C LEU A 108 2.76 2.95 6.30
N LEU A 109 2.60 2.42 7.50
CA LEU A 109 1.44 2.62 8.34
C LEU A 109 1.60 3.90 9.17
N SER A 110 0.51 4.44 9.71
CA SER A 110 0.59 5.53 10.68
C SER A 110 1.54 5.19 11.82
N GLY A 111 2.48 6.10 12.09
CA GLY A 111 3.56 5.92 13.06
C GLY A 111 4.87 5.41 12.45
N ASP A 112 4.82 4.73 11.30
CA ASP A 112 6.02 4.20 10.66
C ASP A 112 6.92 5.33 10.17
N THR A 113 8.22 5.12 10.34
CA THR A 113 9.27 6.10 10.05
C THR A 113 10.32 5.49 9.12
N LEU A 114 10.64 6.21 8.05
CA LEU A 114 11.85 6.03 7.27
C LEU A 114 12.94 6.92 7.83
N ASN A 115 13.92 6.29 8.45
CA ASN A 115 15.14 6.97 8.86
C ASN A 115 16.00 7.30 7.64
N THR A 116 16.96 8.20 7.83
CA THR A 116 17.97 8.52 6.81
C THR A 116 18.58 7.23 6.22
N GLY A 117 18.62 7.15 4.89
CA GLY A 117 19.11 6.00 4.12
C GLY A 117 18.11 4.87 3.93
N GLN A 118 16.99 4.85 4.65
CA GLN A 118 15.96 3.81 4.52
C GLN A 118 15.04 4.09 3.33
N SER A 119 14.39 3.03 2.85
CA SER A 119 13.48 3.10 1.72
C SER A 119 12.32 2.11 1.82
N ILE A 120 11.23 2.44 1.12
CA ILE A 120 10.21 1.47 0.68
C ILE A 120 10.31 1.31 -0.83
N SER A 121 10.00 0.14 -1.36
CA SER A 121 10.15 -0.16 -2.79
C SER A 121 9.02 -1.04 -3.32
N GLU A 122 8.66 -0.84 -4.59
CA GLU A 122 7.68 -1.66 -5.32
C GLU A 122 8.12 -1.77 -6.78
N GLY A 123 8.43 -2.98 -7.23
CA GLY A 123 9.00 -3.23 -8.56
C GLY A 123 10.23 -2.36 -8.84
N ARG A 124 10.14 -1.49 -9.86
CA ARG A 124 11.21 -0.55 -10.25
C ARG A 124 11.05 0.84 -9.62
N ARG A 125 10.35 0.97 -8.50
CA ARG A 125 10.26 2.22 -7.73
C ARG A 125 10.87 2.07 -6.35
N SER A 126 11.49 3.15 -5.87
CA SER A 126 12.01 3.22 -4.51
C SER A 126 11.84 4.64 -3.95
N LEU A 127 11.13 4.77 -2.83
CA LEU A 127 11.03 6.00 -2.06
C LEU A 127 12.11 5.98 -0.98
N VAL A 128 13.02 6.94 -0.99
CA VAL A 128 14.21 6.98 -0.15
C VAL A 128 14.26 8.27 0.65
N MET A 129 14.44 8.17 1.96
CA MET A 129 14.80 9.32 2.81
C MET A 129 16.31 9.54 2.72
N GLN A 130 16.75 10.55 1.99
CA GLN A 130 18.17 10.77 1.70
C GLN A 130 18.93 11.46 2.85
N PRO A 131 20.27 11.29 2.94
CA PRO A 131 21.11 11.96 3.93
C PRO A 131 21.11 13.48 3.88
N ASP A 132 20.81 14.06 2.72
CA ASP A 132 20.69 15.51 2.54
C ASP A 132 19.32 16.05 2.97
N CYS A 133 18.48 15.25 3.62
CA CYS A 133 17.12 15.57 4.02
C CYS A 133 16.08 15.66 2.89
N ASN A 134 16.40 15.22 1.68
CA ASN A 134 15.42 15.12 0.61
C ASN A 134 14.70 13.75 0.67
N LEU A 135 13.37 13.74 0.63
CA LEU A 135 12.60 12.51 0.44
C LEU A 135 12.31 12.37 -1.05
N VAL A 136 12.82 11.30 -1.67
CA VAL A 136 12.83 11.17 -3.13
C VAL A 136 12.27 9.84 -3.57
N LEU A 137 11.32 9.89 -4.50
CA LEU A 137 10.83 8.74 -5.24
C LEU A 137 11.65 8.59 -6.53
N TYR A 138 12.32 7.45 -6.66
CA TYR A 138 13.10 7.07 -7.82
C TYR A 138 12.37 6.04 -8.66
N GLN A 139 12.44 6.19 -9.98
CA GLN A 139 12.40 5.06 -10.91
C GLN A 139 13.80 4.43 -10.94
N LEU A 140 13.87 3.10 -10.96
CA LEU A 140 15.10 2.31 -11.03
C LEU A 140 15.29 1.74 -12.44
N ASN A 141 16.56 1.60 -12.85
CA ASN A 141 16.99 1.03 -14.13
C ASN A 141 16.36 1.71 -15.38
N PRO A 142 16.79 2.95 -15.72
CA PRO A 142 17.83 3.75 -15.06
C PRO A 142 17.33 4.46 -13.81
N LYS A 143 18.24 4.76 -12.87
CA LYS A 143 17.90 5.50 -11.65
C LYS A 143 17.58 6.96 -12.00
N LYS A 144 16.31 7.36 -11.87
CA LYS A 144 15.83 8.72 -12.17
C LYS A 144 14.87 9.20 -11.08
N PRO A 145 15.07 10.39 -10.49
CA PRO A 145 14.08 10.96 -9.57
C PRO A 145 12.82 11.33 -10.35
N ILE A 146 11.65 10.89 -9.87
CA ILE A 146 10.35 11.16 -10.50
C ILE A 146 9.44 12.02 -9.61
N TRP A 147 9.73 12.09 -8.31
CA TRP A 147 9.11 13.02 -7.36
C TRP A 147 10.06 13.26 -6.18
N TYR A 148 10.05 14.45 -5.59
CA TYR A 148 10.90 14.80 -4.45
C TYR A 148 10.35 16.00 -3.66
N THR A 149 10.70 16.09 -2.38
CA THR A 149 10.22 17.15 -1.46
C THR A 149 10.96 18.48 -1.59
N GLN A 150 12.08 18.54 -2.31
CA GLN A 150 12.92 19.75 -2.45
C GLN A 150 13.42 20.27 -1.09
N THR A 151 13.82 19.34 -0.22
CA THR A 151 14.32 19.63 1.13
C THR A 151 15.80 19.36 1.30
N ASN A 152 16.53 19.14 0.21
CA ASN A 152 17.96 18.97 0.22
C ASN A 152 18.65 20.16 0.92
N GLY A 153 19.44 19.87 1.95
CA GLY A 153 20.18 20.87 2.75
C GLY A 153 19.32 21.68 3.73
N LYS A 154 18.03 21.38 3.90
CA LYS A 154 17.14 22.11 4.83
C LYS A 154 17.19 21.60 6.28
N GLY A 155 18.02 20.61 6.56
CA GLY A 155 18.20 20.02 7.88
C GLY A 155 19.31 18.98 7.89
N THR A 156 19.43 18.24 8.99
CA THR A 156 20.37 17.12 9.13
C THR A 156 19.69 15.95 9.82
N ASN A 157 20.12 14.72 9.46
CA ASN A 157 19.58 13.46 10.01
C ASN A 157 18.05 13.39 9.94
N CYS A 158 17.49 13.77 8.80
CA CYS A 158 16.04 13.83 8.66
C CYS A 158 15.40 12.46 8.57
N VAL A 159 14.16 12.40 9.05
CA VAL A 159 13.30 11.23 8.99
C VAL A 159 12.00 11.60 8.28
N ALA A 160 11.46 10.67 7.50
CA ALA A 160 10.13 10.78 6.93
C ALA A 160 9.17 9.87 7.70
N LYS A 161 8.04 10.40 8.15
CA LYS A 161 7.07 9.67 8.96
C LYS A 161 5.66 9.90 8.43
N LEU A 162 4.88 8.83 8.32
CA LEU A 162 3.44 8.96 8.16
C LEU A 162 2.84 9.17 9.53
N GLU A 163 2.39 10.39 9.82
CA GLU A 163 1.81 10.74 11.12
C GLU A 163 0.39 10.15 11.26
N THR A 164 -0.11 10.13 12.49
CA THR A 164 -1.44 9.58 12.82
C THR A 164 -2.60 10.44 12.34
N ASP A 165 -2.34 11.64 11.83
CA ASP A 165 -3.35 12.53 11.25
C ASP A 165 -3.51 12.36 9.72
N GLY A 166 -2.69 11.50 9.10
CA GLY A 166 -2.65 11.29 7.66
C GLY A 166 -1.66 12.19 6.91
N SER A 167 -0.84 12.97 7.61
CA SER A 167 0.25 13.75 7.01
C SER A 167 1.51 12.89 6.82
N LEU A 168 2.10 12.91 5.63
CA LEU A 168 3.49 12.49 5.45
C LEU A 168 4.38 13.70 5.77
N VAL A 169 5.25 13.55 6.77
CA VAL A 169 6.06 14.66 7.30
C VAL A 169 7.54 14.27 7.23
N VAL A 170 8.38 15.21 6.77
CA VAL A 170 9.82 15.12 6.93
C VAL A 170 10.23 16.04 8.08
N ARG A 171 10.94 15.50 9.07
CA ARG A 171 11.48 16.26 10.20
C ARG A 171 12.99 16.14 10.28
N ASP A 172 13.66 17.19 10.72
CA ASP A 172 15.09 17.13 11.09
C ASP A 172 15.29 16.52 12.49
N GLN A 173 16.55 16.31 12.88
CA GLN A 173 16.90 15.81 14.22
C GLN A 173 16.44 16.70 15.39
N ARG A 174 16.13 17.98 15.14
CA ARG A 174 15.60 18.92 16.14
C ARG A 174 14.07 18.93 16.16
N LEU A 175 13.43 17.99 15.44
CA LEU A 175 11.98 17.84 15.27
C LEU A 175 11.30 18.96 14.47
N ASN A 176 12.08 19.84 13.81
CA ASN A 176 11.53 20.85 12.92
C ASN A 176 10.92 20.20 11.70
N ILE A 177 9.72 20.62 11.31
CA ILE A 177 9.10 20.18 10.06
C ILE A 177 9.82 20.86 8.89
N VAL A 178 10.48 20.07 8.05
CA VAL A 178 11.12 20.58 6.83
C VAL A 178 10.21 20.44 5.62
N TRP A 179 9.25 19.50 5.65
CA TRP A 179 8.21 19.34 4.66
C TRP A 179 7.00 18.58 5.21
N THR A 180 5.82 18.85 4.66
CA THR A 180 4.58 18.12 4.94
C THR A 180 3.76 17.98 3.66
N SER A 181 3.03 16.87 3.51
CA SER A 181 2.04 16.68 2.45
C SER A 181 0.82 17.58 2.60
N GLY A 182 0.63 18.20 3.78
CA GLY A 182 -0.51 19.09 4.06
C GLY A 182 -1.85 18.37 4.10
N THR A 183 -1.85 17.06 4.35
CA THR A 183 -3.02 16.18 4.25
C THR A 183 -3.60 15.77 5.60
N GLY A 184 -3.09 16.37 6.68
CA GLY A 184 -3.58 16.16 8.03
C GLY A 184 -5.08 16.48 8.12
N LYS A 185 -5.86 15.47 8.54
CA LYS A 185 -7.31 15.61 8.74
C LYS A 185 -7.66 15.40 10.20
N ARG A 186 -7.69 14.13 10.60
CA ARG A 186 -8.07 13.69 11.95
C ARG A 186 -7.15 12.56 12.37
N ILE A 187 -6.89 12.46 13.66
CA ILE A 187 -6.19 11.31 14.24
C ILE A 187 -6.93 10.02 13.86
N GLY A 188 -6.21 9.09 13.24
CA GLY A 188 -6.74 7.84 12.68
C GLY A 188 -5.61 6.92 12.20
N ASN A 189 -5.98 5.91 11.41
CA ASN A 189 -5.03 4.98 10.80
C ASN A 189 -4.96 5.23 9.30
N TYR A 190 -3.77 5.48 8.79
CA TYR A 190 -3.54 5.79 7.38
C TYR A 190 -2.49 4.83 6.82
N VAL A 191 -2.43 4.75 5.49
CA VAL A 191 -1.36 4.04 4.80
C VAL A 191 -0.83 4.87 3.66
N LEU A 192 0.49 5.04 3.61
CA LEU A 192 1.21 5.47 2.42
C LEU A 192 1.57 4.20 1.67
N LEU A 193 1.11 4.07 0.43
CA LEU A 193 1.37 2.91 -0.43
C LEU A 193 2.10 3.35 -1.69
N LEU A 194 3.23 2.70 -1.96
CA LEU A 194 3.89 2.77 -3.25
C LEU A 194 3.30 1.70 -4.16
N GLN A 195 2.62 2.12 -5.21
CA GLN A 195 1.83 1.24 -6.07
C GLN A 195 2.66 0.74 -7.26
N TRP A 196 2.24 -0.41 -7.81
CA TRP A 196 2.86 -0.99 -8.99
C TRP A 196 2.83 -0.04 -10.21
N ASP A 197 1.80 0.83 -10.27
CA ASP A 197 1.61 1.89 -11.28
C ASP A 197 2.47 3.13 -11.04
N GLY A 198 3.43 3.05 -10.10
CA GLY A 198 4.42 4.08 -9.84
C GLY A 198 3.87 5.30 -9.12
N ASN A 199 2.59 5.28 -8.77
CA ASN A 199 2.01 6.29 -7.93
C ASN A 199 2.33 6.00 -6.46
N MET A 200 2.56 7.06 -5.69
CA MET A 200 2.66 7.00 -4.24
C MET A 200 1.42 7.68 -3.68
N VAL A 201 0.63 6.96 -2.89
CA VAL A 201 -0.72 7.39 -2.49
C VAL A 201 -0.89 7.24 -0.99
N ILE A 202 -1.48 8.24 -0.35
CA ILE A 202 -1.95 8.12 1.05
C ILE A 202 -3.43 7.81 1.00
N TYR A 203 -3.81 6.67 1.56
CA TYR A 203 -5.22 6.28 1.73
C TYR A 203 -5.72 6.66 3.13
N GLY A 204 -6.99 7.06 3.18
CA GLY A 204 -7.67 7.49 4.40
C GLY A 204 -7.95 6.37 5.39
N GLU A 205 -8.69 6.70 6.45
CA GLU A 205 -9.03 5.77 7.53
C GLU A 205 -9.58 4.41 7.05
N PRO A 206 -9.29 3.31 7.76
CA PRO A 206 -9.81 2.00 7.42
C PRO A 206 -11.32 1.98 7.56
N ILE A 207 -11.99 1.54 6.50
CA ILE A 207 -13.45 1.36 6.49
C ILE A 207 -13.85 -0.04 6.99
N TRP A 208 -12.89 -0.97 6.98
CA TRP A 208 -13.07 -2.33 7.46
C TRP A 208 -11.74 -2.95 7.87
N SER A 209 -11.77 -3.78 8.92
CA SER A 209 -10.63 -4.61 9.29
C SER A 209 -11.11 -5.94 9.87
N ARG A 210 -10.36 -7.01 9.61
CA ARG A 210 -10.48 -8.27 10.35
C ARG A 210 -9.19 -8.56 11.12
N PRO A 211 -9.28 -8.94 12.41
CA PRO A 211 -8.15 -9.48 13.14
C PRO A 211 -7.57 -10.69 12.39
N GLY A 212 -6.24 -10.77 12.30
CA GLY A 212 -5.58 -12.06 12.14
C GLY A 212 -5.57 -12.72 13.51
N THR A 213 -6.22 -13.86 13.67
CA THR A 213 -6.14 -14.67 14.90
C THR A 213 -4.88 -15.50 14.91
#